data_AF-A0AAE6BP46-F1
#
_entry.id   AF-A0AAE6BP46-F1
#
_cell.length_a   1.000
_cell.length_b   1.000
_cell.length_c   1.000
_cell.angle_alpha   90.00
_cell.angle_beta   90.00
_cell.angle_gamma   90.00
#
_symmetry.space_group_name_H-M   'P 1'
#
loop_
_entity.id
_entity.type
_entity.pdbx_description
1 polymer ?
#
loop_
_entity_poly.entity_id
_entity_poly.type
_entity_poly.pdbx_seq_one_letter_code
_entity_poly.pdbx_strand_id
1 'polypeptide(L)'
;MTAGFEAPFGGKKHFFRLPLEGLQELQAACNAGPATILARLMSAQPQAANIKRPNVDDYQLGAEDPDFLADWNTYSLVRGIGGDWRVEDVRETIRLGLIGAGMTPTDAFIAVSRYVDQTEKYPLIDNVGIAAGILHHALTAPAGENPGKAKAEETTIATE
;
A
#
# COMPACT_ATOMS: atom_id res chain seq x y z
N MET A 1 17.49 -0.98 -9.43
CA MET A 1 16.68 -2.09 -9.98
C MET A 1 15.67 -2.47 -8.92
N THR A 2 14.43 -2.78 -9.26
CA THR A 2 13.39 -3.15 -8.29
C THR A 2 13.10 -4.65 -8.42
N ALA A 3 12.99 -5.35 -7.28
CA ALA A 3 12.75 -6.78 -7.25
C ALA A 3 11.25 -7.07 -7.43
N GLY A 4 10.96 -8.25 -7.96
CA GLY A 4 9.60 -8.75 -8.04
C GLY A 4 9.17 -9.41 -6.73
N PHE A 5 7.86 -9.49 -6.52
CA PHE A 5 7.25 -10.05 -5.33
C PHE A 5 6.10 -10.96 -5.74
N GLU A 6 6.06 -12.19 -5.23
CA GLU A 6 4.95 -13.13 -5.48
C GLU A 6 4.08 -13.21 -4.22
N ALA A 7 2.77 -13.00 -4.38
CA ALA A 7 1.82 -13.08 -3.28
C ALA A 7 0.42 -13.51 -3.75
N PRO A 8 -0.41 -14.09 -2.86
CA PRO A 8 -1.81 -14.36 -3.18
C PRO A 8 -2.60 -13.04 -3.20
N PHE A 9 -3.37 -12.82 -4.27
CA PHE A 9 -4.30 -11.69 -4.42
C PHE A 9 -5.55 -12.16 -5.15
N GLY A 10 -6.73 -11.80 -4.64
CA GLY A 10 -8.00 -12.22 -5.23
C GLY A 10 -8.21 -13.74 -5.30
N GLY A 11 -7.57 -14.50 -4.41
CA GLY A 11 -7.64 -15.96 -4.36
C GLY A 11 -6.71 -16.70 -5.32
N LYS A 12 -5.81 -16.01 -6.03
CA LYS A 12 -4.82 -16.60 -6.93
C LYS A 12 -3.43 -16.04 -6.65
N LYS A 13 -2.38 -16.75 -7.05
CA LYS A 13 -1.00 -16.24 -6.98
C LYS A 13 -0.79 -15.20 -8.09
N HIS A 14 -0.20 -14.07 -7.71
CA HIS A 14 0.18 -13.00 -8.63
C HIS A 14 1.65 -12.66 -8.45
N PHE A 15 2.30 -12.33 -9.56
CA PHE A 15 3.59 -11.66 -9.53
C PHE A 15 3.36 -10.16 -9.59
N PHE A 16 4.11 -9.43 -8.79
CA PHE A 16 4.08 -7.97 -8.70
C PHE A 16 5.49 -7.44 -8.93
N ARG A 17 5.58 -6.30 -9.60
CA ARG A 17 6.83 -5.56 -9.76
C ARG A 17 6.52 -4.08 -9.84
N LEU A 18 7.19 -3.29 -9.02
CA LEU A 18 7.04 -1.84 -9.04
C LEU A 18 8.31 -1.22 -9.67
N PRO A 19 8.33 -0.93 -10.98
CA PRO A 19 9.48 -0.32 -11.65
C PRO A 19 9.68 1.14 -11.19
N LEU A 20 10.77 1.78 -11.61
CA LEU A 20 11.05 3.17 -11.26
C LEU A 20 9.91 4.12 -11.69
N GLU A 21 9.38 3.94 -12.90
CA GLU A 21 8.22 4.72 -13.39
C GLU A 21 6.98 4.48 -12.52
N GLY A 22 6.73 3.24 -12.10
CA GLY A 22 5.67 2.90 -11.15
C GLY A 22 5.88 3.55 -9.78
N LEU A 23 7.13 3.63 -9.28
CA LEU A 23 7.43 4.36 -8.05
C LEU A 23 7.20 5.87 -8.19
N GLN A 24 7.48 6.45 -9.36
CA GLN A 24 7.20 7.87 -9.64
C GLN A 24 5.70 8.14 -9.69
N GLU A 25 4.94 7.29 -10.38
CA GLU A 25 3.48 7.37 -10.44
C GLU A 25 2.85 7.19 -9.05
N LEU A 26 3.34 6.23 -8.26
CA LEU A 26 2.87 6.00 -6.91
C LEU A 26 3.08 7.23 -6.01
N GLN A 27 4.25 7.88 -6.11
CA GLN A 27 4.52 9.10 -5.35
C GLN A 27 3.54 10.23 -5.70
N ALA A 28 3.24 10.39 -6.99
CA ALA A 28 2.28 11.39 -7.45
C ALA A 28 0.86 11.07 -6.95
N ALA A 29 0.45 9.80 -7.03
CA ALA A 29 -0.88 9.37 -6.60
C ALA A 29 -1.09 9.51 -5.09
N CYS A 30 -0.09 9.15 -4.29
CA CYS A 30 -0.16 9.20 -2.83
C CYS A 30 0.25 10.55 -2.22
N ASN A 31 0.81 11.46 -3.05
CA ASN A 31 1.45 12.70 -2.63
C ASN A 31 2.44 12.48 -1.46
N ALA A 32 3.31 11.47 -1.59
CA ALA A 32 4.24 11.04 -0.56
C ALA A 32 5.43 10.29 -1.15
N GLY A 33 6.60 10.35 -0.49
CA GLY A 33 7.78 9.59 -0.91
C GLY A 33 7.63 8.08 -0.64
N PRO A 34 8.35 7.20 -1.38
CA PRO A 34 8.19 5.76 -1.27
C PRO A 34 8.48 5.20 0.12
N ALA A 35 9.49 5.73 0.80
CA ALA A 35 9.81 5.35 2.18
C ALA A 35 8.69 5.75 3.17
N THR A 36 8.04 6.89 2.95
CA THR A 36 6.89 7.33 3.75
C THR A 36 5.69 6.43 3.53
N ILE A 37 5.38 6.08 2.27
CA ILE A 37 4.29 5.15 1.93
C ILE A 37 4.57 3.79 2.58
N LEU A 38 5.80 3.27 2.47
CA LEU A 38 6.19 2.01 3.10
C LEU A 38 6.05 2.08 4.63
N ALA A 39 6.51 3.16 5.26
CA ALA A 39 6.38 3.35 6.70
C ALA A 39 4.91 3.36 7.15
N ARG A 40 4.00 4.00 6.38
CA ARG A 40 2.56 3.94 6.65
C ARG A 40 2.00 2.53 6.53
N LEU A 41 2.35 1.80 5.48
CA LEU A 41 1.89 0.42 5.26
C LEU A 41 2.46 -0.57 6.28
N MET A 42 3.70 -0.37 6.72
CA MET A 42 4.37 -1.19 7.74
C MET A 42 4.03 -0.77 9.17
N SER A 43 3.37 0.36 9.36
CA SER A 43 2.88 0.75 10.67
C SER A 43 1.81 -0.24 11.11
N ALA A 44 2.23 -1.24 11.89
CA ALA A 44 1.33 -2.10 12.62
C ALA A 44 0.70 -1.26 13.74
N GLN A 45 -0.34 -0.50 13.40
CA GLN A 45 -1.22 0.09 14.41
C GLN A 45 -2.43 -0.82 14.58
N PRO A 46 -2.41 -1.77 15.54
CA PRO A 46 -3.62 -2.52 15.85
C PRO A 46 -4.75 -1.66 16.44
N GLN A 47 -4.53 -0.40 16.88
CA GLN A 47 -5.51 0.27 17.76
C GLN A 47 -5.68 1.81 17.67
N ALA A 48 -5.79 2.40 16.47
CA ALA A 48 -6.49 3.70 16.37
C ALA A 48 -7.97 3.63 16.83
N ALA A 49 -8.52 2.41 17.00
CA ALA A 49 -9.82 2.21 17.63
C ALA A 49 -9.91 2.81 19.04
N ASN A 50 -8.80 2.86 19.79
CA ASN A 50 -8.80 3.30 21.19
C ASN A 50 -8.00 4.60 21.44
N ILE A 51 -7.12 5.02 20.52
CA ILE A 51 -6.48 6.34 20.58
C ILE A 51 -7.39 7.33 19.87
N LYS A 52 -8.31 7.91 20.63
CA LYS A 52 -9.22 8.95 20.11
C LYS A 52 -8.45 10.24 19.89
N ARG A 53 -8.77 10.91 18.79
CA ARG A 53 -8.42 12.32 18.60
C ARG A 53 -8.84 13.10 19.86
N PRO A 54 -7.94 13.89 20.48
CA PRO A 54 -8.32 14.75 21.60
C PRO A 54 -9.53 15.60 21.20
N ASN A 55 -10.60 15.53 21.99
CA ASN A 55 -11.77 16.38 21.79
C ASN A 55 -11.61 17.64 22.63
N VAL A 56 -11.78 18.81 22.01
CA VAL A 56 -11.64 20.11 22.68
C VAL A 56 -12.60 20.26 23.87
N ASP A 57 -13.76 19.61 23.79
CA ASP A 57 -14.79 19.66 24.84
C ASP A 57 -14.39 18.92 26.13
N ASP A 58 -13.36 18.07 26.06
CA ASP A 58 -12.86 17.32 27.23
C ASP A 58 -11.91 18.16 28.11
N TYR A 59 -11.55 19.38 27.67
CA TYR A 59 -10.55 20.25 28.31
C TYR A 59 -11.16 21.54 28.84
N GLN A 60 -10.69 21.99 30.01
CA GLN A 60 -11.31 23.08 30.75
C GLN A 60 -11.18 24.44 30.04
N LEU A 61 -10.07 24.66 29.33
CA LEU A 61 -9.82 25.88 28.56
C LEU A 61 -10.03 25.70 27.05
N GLY A 62 -10.63 24.57 26.64
CA GLY A 62 -10.89 24.27 25.23
C GLY A 62 -9.61 24.29 24.40
N ALA A 63 -9.62 25.01 23.27
CA ALA A 63 -8.53 25.00 22.30
C ALA A 63 -7.24 25.69 22.76
N GLU A 64 -7.34 26.54 23.80
CA GLU A 64 -6.19 27.24 24.39
C GLU A 64 -5.61 26.46 25.59
N ASP A 65 -6.21 25.34 25.96
CA ASP A 65 -5.74 24.51 27.06
C ASP A 65 -4.35 23.93 26.76
N PRO A 66 -3.33 24.16 27.61
CA PRO A 66 -1.99 23.63 27.41
C PRO A 66 -1.98 22.10 27.27
N ASP A 67 -2.86 21.40 27.99
CA ASP A 67 -2.94 19.94 27.95
C ASP A 67 -3.58 19.48 26.63
N PHE A 68 -4.61 20.18 26.14
CA PHE A 68 -5.18 19.93 24.81
C PHE A 68 -4.13 20.11 23.72
N LEU A 69 -3.36 21.20 23.77
CA LEU A 69 -2.33 21.49 22.78
C LEU A 69 -1.20 20.43 22.82
N ALA A 70 -0.79 19.99 24.01
CA ALA A 70 0.22 18.94 24.17
C ALA A 70 -0.26 17.58 23.64
N ASP A 71 -1.49 17.19 23.98
CA ASP A 71 -2.10 15.94 23.52
C ASP A 71 -2.39 15.98 22.02
N TRP A 72 -2.85 17.11 21.50
CA TRP A 72 -3.06 17.35 20.08
C TRP A 72 -1.76 17.25 19.30
N ASN A 73 -0.70 17.90 19.77
CA ASN A 73 0.61 17.87 19.11
C ASN A 73 1.21 16.46 19.15
N THR A 74 1.06 15.73 20.27
CA THR A 74 1.53 14.35 20.40
C THR A 74 0.74 13.41 19.50
N TYR A 75 -0.59 13.52 19.48
CA TYR A 75 -1.47 12.79 18.58
C TYR A 75 -1.12 13.08 17.11
N SER A 76 -0.93 14.35 16.76
CA SER A 76 -0.56 14.79 15.41
C SER A 76 0.81 14.27 14.99
N LEU A 77 1.80 14.31 15.89
CA LEU A 77 3.14 13.79 15.66
C LEU A 77 3.12 12.28 15.42
N VAL A 78 2.48 11.51 16.30
CA VAL A 78 2.39 10.05 16.19
C VAL A 78 1.59 9.63 14.95
N ARG A 79 0.51 10.35 14.62
CA ARG A 79 -0.28 10.11 13.41
C ARG A 79 0.48 10.49 12.13
N GLY A 80 1.26 11.57 12.17
CA GLY A 80 2.02 12.09 11.03
C GLY A 80 3.24 11.25 10.66
N ILE A 81 3.88 10.59 11.63
CA ILE A 81 5.14 9.85 11.42
C ILE A 81 4.91 8.37 11.05
N GLY A 82 3.72 7.80 11.29
CA GLY A 82 3.42 6.46 10.77
C GLY A 82 2.13 5.85 11.29
N GLY A 83 0.96 6.38 10.90
CA GLY A 83 -0.27 5.88 11.52
C GLY A 83 -1.56 5.75 10.72
N ASP A 84 -1.67 6.29 9.52
CA ASP A 84 -2.83 6.04 8.66
C ASP A 84 -2.33 5.79 7.24
N TRP A 85 -2.19 4.52 6.86
CA TRP A 85 -2.13 4.20 5.44
C TRP A 85 -3.47 4.61 4.81
N ARG A 86 -3.40 5.20 3.62
CA ARG A 86 -4.56 5.66 2.87
C ARG A 86 -5.03 4.56 1.92
N VAL A 87 -6.26 4.69 1.43
CA VAL A 87 -6.78 3.74 0.42
C VAL A 87 -5.86 3.72 -0.79
N GLU A 88 -5.35 4.88 -1.21
CA GLU A 88 -4.44 5.04 -2.32
C GLU A 88 -3.09 4.34 -2.09
N ASP A 89 -2.56 4.37 -0.85
CA ASP A 89 -1.30 3.70 -0.49
C ASP A 89 -1.37 2.19 -0.74
N VAL A 90 -2.55 1.58 -0.54
CA VAL A 90 -2.80 0.15 -0.80
C VAL A 90 -3.14 -0.08 -2.27
N ARG A 91 -4.14 0.63 -2.76
CA ARG A 91 -4.75 0.43 -4.08
C ARG A 91 -3.75 0.66 -5.21
N GLU A 92 -3.06 1.80 -5.19
CA GLU A 92 -2.16 2.18 -6.28
C GLU A 92 -0.88 1.34 -6.27
N THR A 93 -0.36 1.00 -5.09
CA THR A 93 0.79 0.09 -4.98
C THR A 93 0.50 -1.28 -5.61
N ILE A 94 -0.69 -1.85 -5.35
CA ILE A 94 -1.10 -3.13 -5.95
C ILE A 94 -1.33 -2.98 -7.45
N ARG A 95 -2.07 -1.94 -7.88
CA ARG A 95 -2.35 -1.69 -9.31
C ARG A 95 -1.05 -1.54 -10.11
N LEU A 96 -0.13 -0.70 -9.65
CA LEU A 96 1.14 -0.44 -10.31
C LEU A 96 2.08 -1.65 -10.23
N GLY A 97 2.03 -2.41 -9.14
CA GLY A 97 2.72 -3.68 -9.00
C GLY A 97 2.27 -4.72 -10.05
N LEU A 98 0.97 -4.83 -10.31
CA LEU A 98 0.44 -5.72 -11.34
C LEU A 98 0.84 -5.27 -12.75
N ILE A 99 0.74 -3.96 -13.03
CA ILE A 99 1.14 -3.39 -14.33
C ILE A 99 2.63 -3.63 -14.59
N GLY A 100 3.48 -3.35 -13.61
CA GLY A 100 4.92 -3.56 -13.76
C GLY A 100 5.32 -5.04 -13.85
N ALA A 101 4.43 -5.97 -13.48
CA ALA A 101 4.58 -7.40 -13.73
C ALA A 101 4.04 -7.86 -15.10
N GLY A 102 3.48 -6.95 -15.91
CA GLY A 102 3.02 -7.21 -17.27
C GLY A 102 1.50 -7.30 -17.44
N MET A 103 0.71 -7.06 -16.39
CA MET A 103 -0.75 -6.97 -16.51
C MET A 103 -1.15 -5.70 -17.26
N THR A 104 -2.21 -5.75 -18.06
CA THR A 104 -2.72 -4.53 -18.74
C THR A 104 -3.25 -3.53 -17.70
N PRO A 105 -3.20 -2.21 -17.96
CA PRO A 105 -3.75 -1.21 -17.03
C PRO A 105 -5.23 -1.44 -16.73
N THR A 106 -6.02 -1.87 -17.72
CA THR A 106 -7.44 -2.17 -17.56
C THR A 106 -7.66 -3.38 -16.66
N ASP A 107 -6.92 -4.47 -16.86
CA ASP A 107 -7.06 -5.67 -16.03
C ASP A 107 -6.61 -5.40 -14.59
N ALA A 108 -5.53 -4.64 -14.41
CA ALA A 108 -5.06 -4.23 -13.09
C ALA A 108 -6.10 -3.36 -12.37
N PHE A 109 -6.74 -2.43 -13.09
CA PHE A 109 -7.84 -1.63 -12.55
C PHE A 109 -9.02 -2.51 -12.13
N ILE A 110 -9.43 -3.46 -12.97
CA ILE A 110 -10.53 -4.39 -12.66
C ILE A 110 -10.18 -5.24 -11.43
N ALA A 111 -8.94 -5.71 -11.32
CA ALA A 111 -8.48 -6.51 -10.20
C ALA A 111 -8.54 -5.73 -8.88
N VAL A 112 -7.99 -4.51 -8.82
CA VAL A 112 -8.07 -3.68 -7.61
C VAL A 112 -9.50 -3.23 -7.31
N SER A 113 -10.29 -2.90 -8.34
CA SER A 113 -11.70 -2.56 -8.16
C SER A 113 -12.50 -3.71 -7.52
N ARG A 114 -12.17 -4.96 -7.86
CA ARG A 114 -12.84 -6.14 -7.31
C ARG A 114 -12.38 -6.49 -5.90
N TYR A 115 -11.07 -6.46 -5.64
CA TYR A 115 -10.50 -7.04 -4.43
C TYR A 115 -10.02 -6.03 -3.39
N VAL A 116 -9.99 -4.74 -3.74
CA VAL A 116 -9.59 -3.63 -2.87
C VAL A 116 -10.76 -2.67 -2.65
N ASP A 117 -11.42 -2.23 -3.73
CA ASP A 117 -12.47 -1.19 -3.63
C ASP A 117 -13.81 -1.73 -3.07
N GLN A 118 -14.04 -3.06 -3.10
CA GLN A 118 -15.24 -3.71 -2.54
C GLN A 118 -15.08 -4.05 -1.05
N THR A 119 -14.91 -3.04 -0.20
CA THR A 119 -14.56 -3.19 1.21
C THR A 119 -15.58 -3.98 2.05
N GLU A 120 -16.84 -4.04 1.63
CA GLU A 120 -17.87 -4.86 2.28
C GLU A 120 -17.63 -6.36 2.12
N LYS A 121 -16.98 -6.76 1.01
CA LYS A 121 -16.68 -8.17 0.69
C LYS A 121 -15.24 -8.54 1.01
N TYR A 122 -14.31 -7.59 0.85
CA TYR A 122 -12.89 -7.78 1.07
C TYR A 122 -12.37 -6.66 1.98
N PRO A 123 -12.20 -6.92 3.29
CA PRO A 123 -11.63 -5.96 4.22
C PRO A 123 -10.30 -5.41 3.69
N LEU A 124 -10.16 -4.08 3.68
CA LEU A 124 -8.98 -3.42 3.09
C LEU A 124 -7.67 -3.84 3.75
N ILE A 125 -7.73 -4.17 5.04
CA ILE A 125 -6.59 -4.65 5.85
C ILE A 125 -5.94 -5.91 5.26
N ASP A 126 -6.70 -6.77 4.58
CA ASP A 126 -6.19 -8.02 3.99
C ASP A 126 -5.19 -7.75 2.86
N ASN A 127 -5.26 -6.57 2.25
CA ASN A 127 -4.40 -6.16 1.14
C ASN A 127 -3.19 -5.31 1.58
N VAL A 128 -3.16 -4.83 2.82
CA VAL A 128 -2.08 -3.95 3.33
C VAL A 128 -0.73 -4.68 3.32
N GLY A 129 -0.70 -5.94 3.77
CA GLY A 129 0.52 -6.75 3.75
C GLY A 129 1.06 -7.01 2.35
N ILE A 130 0.17 -7.15 1.35
CA ILE A 130 0.54 -7.30 -0.05
C ILE A 130 1.20 -6.00 -0.54
N ALA A 131 0.55 -4.85 -0.34
CA ALA A 131 1.10 -3.55 -0.73
C ALA A 131 2.47 -3.27 -0.06
N ALA A 132 2.59 -3.53 1.24
CA ALA A 132 3.85 -3.40 1.97
C ALA A 132 4.95 -4.30 1.37
N GLY A 133 4.63 -5.55 1.04
CA GLY A 133 5.56 -6.50 0.43
C GLY A 133 6.05 -6.04 -0.94
N ILE A 134 5.15 -5.56 -1.81
CA ILE A 134 5.48 -5.01 -3.13
C ILE A 134 6.48 -3.86 -2.99
N LEU A 135 6.15 -2.87 -2.15
CA LEU A 135 6.96 -1.67 -2.00
C LEU A 135 8.28 -1.94 -1.30
N HIS A 136 8.30 -2.82 -0.29
CA HIS A 136 9.53 -3.25 0.38
C HIS A 136 10.51 -3.91 -0.60
N HIS A 137 10.07 -4.87 -1.41
CA HIS A 137 10.92 -5.50 -2.42
C HIS A 137 11.39 -4.53 -3.49
N ALA A 138 10.55 -3.55 -3.86
CA ALA A 138 10.96 -2.50 -4.78
C ALA A 138 12.11 -1.65 -4.23
N LEU A 139 12.11 -1.35 -2.92
CA LEU A 139 13.09 -0.46 -2.28
C LEU A 139 14.36 -1.18 -1.79
N THR A 140 14.30 -2.48 -1.54
CA THR A 140 15.41 -3.25 -0.93
C THR A 140 16.14 -4.18 -1.91
N ALA A 141 15.75 -4.17 -3.19
CA ALA A 141 16.35 -5.00 -4.22
C ALA A 141 17.87 -4.77 -4.38
N PRO A 142 18.70 -5.83 -4.36
CA PRO A 142 20.11 -5.74 -4.67
C PRO A 142 20.36 -5.14 -6.05
N ALA A 143 21.42 -4.35 -6.19
CA ALA A 143 21.86 -3.88 -7.50
C ALA A 143 22.21 -5.08 -8.39
N GLY A 144 21.42 -5.33 -9.44
CA GLY A 144 21.62 -6.45 -10.37
C GLY A 144 20.38 -7.30 -10.62
N GLU A 145 19.40 -7.23 -9.71
CA GLU A 145 18.23 -8.10 -9.77
C GLU A 145 17.22 -7.60 -10.81
N ASN A 146 17.26 -8.21 -11.99
CA ASN A 146 16.16 -8.19 -12.94
C ASN A 146 15.42 -9.53 -12.81
N PRO A 147 14.20 -9.59 -12.25
CA PRO A 147 13.42 -10.79 -12.34
C PRO A 147 13.09 -11.01 -13.82
N GLY A 148 13.54 -12.16 -14.34
CA GLY A 148 13.32 -12.56 -15.72
C GLY A 148 11.84 -12.45 -16.08
N LYS A 149 11.58 -12.05 -17.34
CA LYS A 149 10.24 -12.00 -17.93
C LYS A 149 9.43 -13.21 -17.46
N ALA A 150 8.20 -12.97 -17.02
CA ALA A 150 7.24 -14.04 -16.74
C ALA A 150 7.31 -15.06 -17.89
N LYS A 151 7.65 -16.30 -17.56
CA LYS A 151 7.75 -17.37 -18.55
C LYS A 151 6.33 -17.56 -19.07
N ALA A 152 6.09 -17.11 -20.31
CA ALA A 152 4.82 -17.34 -20.98
C ALA A 152 4.57 -18.85 -20.93
N GLU A 153 3.47 -19.24 -20.31
CA GLU A 153 3.01 -20.61 -20.26
C GLU A 153 2.74 -21.02 -21.71
N GLU A 154 3.58 -21.90 -22.26
CA GLU A 154 3.39 -22.49 -23.58
C GLU A 154 2.03 -23.20 -23.56
N THR A 155 1.04 -22.60 -24.23
CA THR A 155 -0.19 -23.30 -24.56
C THR A 155 0.19 -24.42 -25.50
N THR A 156 0.34 -25.63 -24.95
CA THR A 156 0.39 -26.87 -25.72
C THR A 156 -0.93 -26.95 -26.49
N ILE A 157 -0.84 -26.67 -27.78
CA ILE A 157 -1.92 -26.91 -28.74
C ILE A 157 -2.06 -28.44 -28.80
N ALA A 158 -3.07 -28.97 -28.10
CA ALA A 158 -3.48 -30.35 -28.29
C ALA A 158 -4.02 -30.46 -29.72
N THR A 159 -3.29 -31.19 -30.56
CA THR A 159 -3.74 -31.62 -31.87
C THR A 159 -4.45 -32.96 -31.68
N GLU A 160 -5.74 -33.02 -31.99
CA GLU A 160 -6.46 -34.22 -32.43
C GLU A 160 -7.49 -33.83 -33.49
#